data_AF-A0A7X3JXP9-F1
#
_entry.id   AF-A0A7X3JXP9-F1
#
_cell.length_a   1.000
_cell.length_b   1.000
_cell.length_c   1.000
_cell.angle_alpha   90.00
_cell.angle_beta   90.00
_cell.angle_gamma   90.00
#
_symmetry.space_group_name_H-M   'P 1'
#
loop_
_entity.id
_entity.type
_entity.pdbx_description
1 polymer ?
#
loop_
_entity_poly.entity_id
_entity_poly.type
_entity_poly.pdbx_seq_one_letter_code
_entity_poly.pdbx_strand_id
1 'polypeptide(L)'
;MESADKQLGTITGTIEEQCEQFGIILGLNGPVSEEVLFAAVHDTSYAHNLLAARRSEMFLNHLLNNPPAVGIAGETEALGATGARAAGSAGASEVTGESRAAGESESAEVTGASDAAASEATEVSASAGGSAAAHSNTELAKKAGQALWKWARTGFATVEDDVYRRRMSACEACPHIQSKPDKLLYNALSSATSATGGAAEKICGKCGCVLSKKTRLPTESCPDEHPDLAGMTRWEEPVPAI
;
A
#
# COMPACT_ATOMS: atom_id res chain seq x y z
N MET A 1 28.55 -9.22 24.63
CA MET A 1 27.39 -8.40 24.20
C MET A 1 26.85 -9.09 22.98
N GLU A 2 25.87 -9.96 23.22
CA GLU A 2 25.42 -11.03 22.34
C GLU A 2 23.99 -10.70 21.89
N SER A 3 23.82 -10.62 20.57
CA SER A 3 22.62 -10.92 19.77
C SER A 3 21.27 -10.25 20.10
N ALA A 4 20.85 -9.31 19.22
CA ALA A 4 19.45 -8.92 19.04
C ALA A 4 18.98 -8.95 17.56
N ASP A 5 19.75 -9.52 16.63
CA ASP A 5 19.33 -9.74 15.24
C ASP A 5 18.58 -11.07 15.07
N LYS A 6 17.53 -11.26 15.87
CA LYS A 6 16.71 -12.49 15.81
C LYS A 6 15.64 -12.35 14.74
N GLN A 7 15.93 -12.92 13.57
CA GLN A 7 14.98 -13.57 12.66
C GLN A 7 13.76 -12.75 12.19
N LEU A 8 13.94 -11.87 11.20
CA LEU A 8 12.87 -11.59 10.24
C LEU A 8 12.80 -12.76 9.25
N GLY A 9 12.16 -13.83 9.70
CA GLY A 9 12.12 -15.15 9.08
C GLY A 9 11.53 -15.14 7.67
N THR A 10 12.18 -15.92 6.82
CA THR A 10 11.56 -16.61 5.68
C THR A 10 10.15 -17.06 6.05
N ILE A 11 9.14 -16.73 5.24
CA ILE A 11 7.76 -17.21 5.41
C ILE A 11 7.74 -18.71 5.05
N THR A 12 8.30 -19.52 5.93
CA THR A 12 8.25 -20.98 5.97
C THR A 12 7.64 -21.41 7.29
N GLY A 13 6.65 -20.65 7.76
CA GLY A 13 5.82 -21.07 8.89
C GLY A 13 4.86 -22.17 8.45
N THR A 14 4.48 -23.04 9.38
CA THR A 14 3.50 -24.10 9.13
C THR A 14 2.14 -23.47 8.76
N ILE A 15 1.23 -24.24 8.16
CA ILE A 15 -0.09 -23.72 7.76
C ILE A 15 -0.87 -23.20 8.97
N GLU A 16 -0.68 -23.82 10.13
CA GLU A 16 -1.28 -23.41 11.40
C GLU A 16 -0.80 -22.02 11.83
N GLU A 17 0.51 -21.75 11.74
CA GLU A 17 1.08 -20.42 12.05
C GLU A 17 0.53 -19.34 11.09
N GLN A 18 0.33 -19.68 9.81
CA GLN A 18 -0.25 -18.76 8.84
C GLN A 18 -1.73 -18.48 9.14
N CYS A 19 -2.49 -19.49 9.56
CA CYS A 19 -3.88 -19.34 9.98
C CYS A 19 -3.99 -18.47 11.24
N GLU A 20 -3.10 -18.65 12.20
CA GLU A 20 -3.02 -17.82 13.41
C GLU A 20 -2.70 -16.37 13.08
N GLN A 21 -1.65 -16.13 12.28
CA GLN A 21 -1.28 -14.77 11.86
C GLN A 21 -2.40 -14.08 11.09
N PHE A 22 -3.09 -14.79 10.21
CA PHE A 22 -4.19 -14.22 9.45
C PHE A 22 -5.40 -13.92 10.36
N GLY A 23 -5.69 -14.76 11.35
CA GLY A 23 -6.68 -14.48 12.39
C GLY A 23 -6.40 -13.17 13.15
N ILE A 24 -5.14 -12.95 13.55
CA ILE A 24 -4.69 -11.71 14.21
C ILE A 24 -4.93 -10.49 13.32
N ILE A 25 -4.62 -10.58 12.02
CA ILE A 25 -4.84 -9.48 11.06
C ILE A 25 -6.32 -9.11 10.94
N LEU A 26 -7.19 -10.12 10.95
CA LEU A 26 -8.65 -9.98 10.93
C LEU A 26 -9.23 -9.59 12.30
N GLY A 27 -8.42 -9.42 13.34
CA GLY A 27 -8.89 -9.03 14.68
C GLY A 27 -9.66 -10.13 15.40
N LEU A 28 -9.41 -11.39 15.06
CA LEU A 28 -10.02 -12.56 15.71
C LEU A 28 -9.20 -12.99 16.93
N ASN A 29 -9.85 -13.65 17.89
CA ASN A 29 -9.20 -14.22 19.09
C ASN A 29 -8.58 -15.61 18.85
N GLY A 30 -8.57 -16.10 17.61
CA GLY A 30 -8.08 -17.42 17.26
C GLY A 30 -7.72 -17.54 15.78
N PRO A 31 -7.12 -18.67 15.37
CA PRO A 31 -6.75 -18.90 13.98
C PRO A 31 -7.99 -18.99 13.08
N VAL A 32 -7.83 -18.58 11.83
CA VAL A 32 -8.85 -18.86 10.79
C VAL A 32 -8.81 -20.35 10.41
N SER A 33 -9.84 -20.84 9.72
CA SER A 33 -9.76 -22.16 9.08
C SER A 33 -8.80 -22.14 7.89
N GLU A 34 -8.20 -23.30 7.60
CA GLU A 34 -7.32 -23.46 6.43
C GLU A 34 -8.06 -23.15 5.12
N GLU A 35 -9.35 -23.49 5.02
CA GLU A 35 -10.20 -23.19 3.86
C GLU A 35 -10.31 -21.68 3.61
N VAL A 36 -10.49 -20.89 4.67
CA VAL A 36 -10.55 -19.42 4.56
C VAL A 36 -9.20 -18.86 4.15
N LEU A 37 -8.11 -19.34 4.73
CA LEU A 37 -6.76 -18.92 4.34
C LEU A 37 -6.51 -19.24 2.87
N PHE A 38 -6.82 -20.46 2.43
CA PHE A 38 -6.63 -20.91 1.06
C PHE A 38 -7.47 -20.10 0.08
N ALA A 39 -8.76 -19.86 0.41
CA ALA A 39 -9.65 -19.00 -0.37
C ALA A 39 -9.13 -17.57 -0.49
N ALA A 40 -8.64 -16.98 0.60
CA ALA A 40 -8.08 -15.64 0.59
C ALA A 40 -6.79 -15.54 -0.25
N VAL A 41 -5.96 -16.58 -0.25
CA VAL A 41 -4.73 -16.62 -1.06
C VAL A 41 -5.04 -16.72 -2.56
N HIS A 42 -6.14 -17.38 -2.94
CA HIS A 42 -6.47 -17.63 -4.35
C HIS A 42 -7.51 -16.65 -4.93
N ASP A 43 -8.30 -15.98 -4.09
CA ASP A 43 -9.28 -14.97 -4.50
C ASP A 43 -9.01 -13.63 -3.80
N THR A 44 -8.41 -12.70 -4.56
CA THR A 44 -8.10 -11.34 -4.10
C THR A 44 -9.34 -10.56 -3.67
N SER A 45 -10.49 -10.78 -4.33
CA SER A 45 -11.73 -10.07 -3.99
C SER A 45 -12.26 -10.54 -2.64
N TYR A 46 -12.20 -11.85 -2.39
CA TYR A 46 -12.56 -12.43 -1.10
C TYR A 46 -11.64 -11.94 0.02
N ALA A 47 -10.31 -11.94 -0.20
CA ALA A 47 -9.36 -11.41 0.78
C ALA A 47 -9.61 -9.93 1.10
N HIS A 48 -9.87 -9.11 0.08
CA HIS A 48 -10.22 -7.70 0.28
C HIS A 48 -11.51 -7.54 1.09
N ASN A 49 -12.53 -8.35 0.79
CA ASN A 49 -13.80 -8.33 1.54
C ASN A 49 -13.62 -8.70 3.00
N LEU A 50 -12.77 -9.70 3.31
CA LEU A 50 -12.43 -10.05 4.71
C LEU A 50 -11.79 -8.87 5.45
N LEU A 51 -10.83 -8.18 4.83
CA LEU A 51 -10.15 -7.04 5.43
C LEU A 51 -11.09 -5.84 5.64
N ALA A 52 -11.95 -5.55 4.64
CA ALA A 52 -12.95 -4.49 4.73
C ALA A 52 -14.02 -4.80 5.81
N ALA A 53 -14.39 -6.06 5.96
CA ALA A 53 -15.36 -6.54 6.94
C ALA A 53 -14.86 -6.53 8.38
N ARG A 54 -13.56 -6.29 8.64
CA ARG A 54 -12.95 -6.39 9.97
C ARG A 54 -13.66 -5.61 11.08
N ARG A 55 -14.35 -4.52 10.75
CA ARG A 55 -15.10 -3.69 11.73
C ARG A 55 -16.58 -4.06 11.87
N SER A 56 -17.04 -5.05 11.11
CA SER A 56 -18.43 -5.49 11.06
C SER A 56 -18.49 -6.99 11.32
N GLU A 57 -18.57 -7.36 12.60
CA GLU A 57 -18.51 -8.75 13.07
C GLU A 57 -19.49 -9.67 12.34
N MET A 58 -20.74 -9.23 12.11
CA MET A 58 -21.74 -10.02 11.39
C MET A 58 -21.29 -10.36 9.96
N PHE A 59 -20.72 -9.39 9.25
CA PHE A 59 -20.31 -9.60 7.86
C PHE A 59 -19.02 -10.40 7.78
N LEU A 60 -18.07 -10.15 8.69
CA LEU A 60 -16.85 -10.95 8.80
C LEU A 60 -17.20 -12.42 9.09
N ASN A 61 -18.05 -12.68 10.08
CA ASN A 61 -18.50 -14.04 10.39
C ASN A 61 -19.22 -14.70 9.20
N HIS A 62 -20.02 -13.96 8.44
CA HIS A 62 -20.64 -14.51 7.23
C HIS A 62 -19.58 -14.98 6.21
N LEU A 63 -18.57 -14.17 5.94
CA LEU A 63 -17.49 -14.52 5.02
C LEU A 63 -16.69 -15.73 5.53
N LEU A 64 -16.30 -15.72 6.80
CA LEU A 64 -15.55 -16.82 7.43
C LEU A 64 -16.28 -18.17 7.35
N ASN A 65 -17.61 -18.16 7.42
CA ASN A 65 -18.44 -19.37 7.32
C ASN A 65 -18.79 -19.78 5.88
N ASN A 66 -18.50 -18.93 4.88
CA ASN A 66 -18.84 -19.18 3.48
C ASN A 66 -17.65 -18.87 2.54
N PRO A 67 -16.48 -19.51 2.74
CA PRO A 67 -15.36 -19.32 1.83
C PRO A 67 -15.70 -19.85 0.43
N PRO A 68 -15.30 -19.15 -0.65
CA PRO A 68 -15.50 -19.64 -2.01
C PRO A 68 -14.73 -20.94 -2.23
N ALA A 69 -15.35 -21.88 -2.96
CA ALA A 69 -14.71 -23.14 -3.32
C ALA A 69 -13.53 -22.88 -4.28
N VAL A 70 -12.32 -23.00 -3.76
CA VAL A 70 -11.12 -22.93 -4.59
C VAL A 70 -10.92 -24.30 -5.20
N GLY A 71 -11.18 -24.43 -6.50
CA GLY A 71 -10.85 -25.65 -7.21
C GLY A 71 -9.33 -25.86 -7.15
N ILE A 72 -8.87 -26.79 -6.30
CA ILE A 72 -7.52 -27.35 -6.42
C ILE A 72 -7.56 -28.22 -7.66
N ALA A 73 -7.44 -27.59 -8.83
CA ALA A 73 -7.62 -28.26 -10.11
C ALA A 73 -6.44 -29.21 -10.37
N GLY A 74 -6.60 -30.44 -9.89
CA GLY A 74 -5.93 -31.64 -10.34
C GLY A 74 -6.93 -32.80 -10.24
N GLU A 75 -7.19 -33.46 -11.37
CA GLU A 75 -8.09 -34.61 -11.60
C GLU A 75 -9.56 -34.24 -11.94
N THR A 76 -9.87 -34.02 -13.23
CA THR A 76 -10.32 -35.01 -14.25
C THR A 76 -11.79 -35.42 -14.13
N GLU A 77 -12.64 -34.82 -14.96
CA GLU A 77 -13.32 -35.46 -16.11
C GLU A 77 -14.71 -34.86 -16.40
N ALA A 78 -15.04 -34.92 -17.70
CA ALA A 78 -16.36 -34.93 -18.30
C ALA A 78 -17.15 -33.60 -18.42
N LEU A 79 -16.85 -32.90 -19.51
CA LEU A 79 -17.80 -32.63 -20.61
C LEU A 79 -19.31 -32.73 -20.27
N GLY A 80 -20.02 -31.61 -20.35
CA GLY A 80 -21.46 -31.67 -20.62
C GLY A 80 -22.27 -30.40 -20.40
N ALA A 81 -22.58 -29.71 -21.51
CA ALA A 81 -23.74 -28.82 -21.74
C ALA A 81 -23.71 -27.42 -21.07
N THR A 82 -23.36 -26.35 -21.81
CA THR A 82 -24.28 -25.49 -22.61
C THR A 82 -25.48 -24.99 -21.79
N GLY A 83 -25.78 -23.71 -21.62
CA GLY A 83 -25.28 -22.44 -22.16
C GLY A 83 -26.38 -21.38 -21.93
N ALA A 84 -26.04 -20.09 -21.86
CA ALA A 84 -26.95 -18.99 -22.21
C ALA A 84 -26.19 -17.66 -22.25
N ARG A 85 -26.14 -17.08 -23.45
CA ARG A 85 -25.73 -15.69 -23.73
C ARG A 85 -26.91 -14.75 -23.45
N ALA A 86 -26.62 -13.54 -22.97
CA ALA A 86 -27.17 -12.26 -23.44
C ALA A 86 -26.31 -11.15 -22.80
N ALA A 87 -25.46 -10.42 -23.52
CA ALA A 87 -25.75 -9.37 -24.50
C ALA A 87 -26.51 -8.17 -23.87
N GLY A 88 -25.80 -7.06 -23.70
CA GLY A 88 -26.33 -5.76 -23.28
C GLY A 88 -25.26 -4.68 -23.43
N SER A 89 -25.22 -4.07 -24.60
CA SER A 89 -24.29 -3.04 -25.06
C SER A 89 -24.70 -1.61 -24.67
N ALA A 90 -23.70 -0.72 -24.76
CA ALA A 90 -23.77 0.70 -25.17
C ALA A 90 -23.99 1.77 -24.09
N GLY A 91 -23.11 2.77 -24.14
CA GLY A 91 -23.20 4.02 -23.38
C GLY A 91 -21.91 4.85 -23.46
N ALA A 92 -21.47 5.18 -24.67
CA ALA A 92 -20.47 6.23 -24.88
C ALA A 92 -21.09 7.59 -24.58
N SER A 93 -20.37 8.47 -23.86
CA SER A 93 -20.66 9.90 -23.89
C SER A 93 -19.37 10.69 -23.78
N GLU A 94 -19.06 11.30 -24.91
CA GLU A 94 -17.99 12.23 -25.23
C GLU A 94 -18.41 13.62 -24.73
N VAL A 95 -17.56 14.32 -23.97
CA VAL A 95 -17.65 15.78 -23.79
C VAL A 95 -16.25 16.36 -23.90
N THR A 96 -16.07 17.06 -25.01
CA THR A 96 -14.98 17.98 -25.34
C THR A 96 -15.14 19.30 -24.58
N GLY A 97 -14.03 19.89 -24.14
CA GLY A 97 -14.01 21.15 -23.40
C GLY A 97 -12.61 21.76 -23.36
N GLU A 98 -12.26 22.40 -24.48
CA GLU A 98 -11.08 23.22 -24.72
C GLU A 98 -11.16 24.58 -23.98
N SER A 99 -10.04 25.09 -23.43
CA SER A 99 -9.69 26.53 -23.47
C SER A 99 -8.30 26.85 -22.88
N ARG A 100 -7.59 27.72 -23.61
CA ARG A 100 -6.21 28.21 -23.49
C ARG A 100 -6.05 29.36 -22.48
N ALA A 101 -4.83 29.55 -21.96
CA ALA A 101 -4.06 30.82 -21.93
C ALA A 101 -2.71 30.52 -21.25
N ALA A 102 -1.56 30.56 -21.93
CA ALA A 102 -0.73 31.73 -22.29
C ALA A 102 0.06 32.31 -21.09
N GLY A 103 1.39 32.32 -21.20
CA GLY A 103 2.32 32.92 -20.24
C GLY A 103 3.78 32.52 -20.54
N GLU A 104 4.41 33.27 -21.45
CA GLU A 104 5.82 33.19 -21.89
C GLU A 104 6.84 33.67 -20.84
N SER A 105 8.12 33.48 -21.21
CA SER A 105 9.32 34.27 -20.86
C SER A 105 10.06 33.91 -19.56
N GLU A 106 11.40 33.81 -19.47
CA GLU A 106 12.51 33.97 -20.41
C GLU A 106 13.82 33.52 -19.72
N SER A 107 14.73 32.99 -20.53
CA SER A 107 16.20 32.88 -20.49
C SER A 107 17.02 33.14 -19.21
N ALA A 108 17.95 32.23 -18.93
CA ALA A 108 19.36 32.59 -18.73
C ALA A 108 20.29 31.39 -19.00
N GLU A 109 21.07 31.55 -20.07
CA GLU A 109 22.25 30.79 -20.45
C GLU A 109 23.41 31.11 -19.50
N VAL A 110 24.25 30.14 -19.12
CA VAL A 110 25.71 30.32 -19.04
C VAL A 110 26.42 28.96 -19.01
N THR A 111 27.50 28.96 -19.77
CA THR A 111 28.37 27.89 -20.23
C THR A 111 29.45 27.50 -19.22
N GLY A 112 30.01 26.28 -19.38
CA GLY A 112 31.25 25.90 -18.68
C GLY A 112 31.65 24.43 -18.88
N ALA A 113 32.40 24.16 -19.94
CA ALA A 113 33.15 22.93 -20.21
C ALA A 113 34.36 22.80 -19.23
N SER A 114 35.14 21.72 -19.07
CA SER A 114 35.41 20.53 -19.86
C SER A 114 36.12 19.46 -18.99
N ASP A 115 36.13 18.24 -19.52
CA ASP A 115 37.28 17.32 -19.68
C ASP A 115 37.71 16.28 -18.62
N ALA A 116 37.97 15.11 -19.23
CA ALA A 116 39.02 14.12 -18.98
C ALA A 116 38.73 12.86 -18.13
N ALA A 117 38.49 11.79 -18.89
CA ALA A 117 39.24 10.53 -18.88
C ALA A 117 39.17 9.62 -17.64
N ALA A 118 38.68 8.38 -17.81
CA ALA A 118 39.49 7.30 -18.37
C ALA A 118 38.65 6.01 -18.49
N SER A 119 38.96 5.26 -19.54
CA SER A 119 38.51 3.92 -19.85
C SER A 119 38.76 2.93 -18.73
N GLU A 120 37.89 1.95 -18.56
CA GLU A 120 38.32 0.55 -18.52
C GLU A 120 37.18 -0.37 -19.01
N ALA A 121 37.51 -1.07 -20.09
CA ALA A 121 36.74 -2.16 -20.64
C ALA A 121 36.88 -3.38 -19.73
N THR A 122 35.80 -4.11 -19.50
CA THR A 122 35.89 -5.55 -19.25
C THR A 122 34.80 -6.24 -20.02
N GLU A 123 35.27 -6.93 -21.05
CA GLU A 123 34.56 -7.83 -21.92
C GLU A 123 34.20 -9.14 -21.20
N VAL A 124 32.99 -9.60 -21.52
CA VAL A 124 32.63 -11.01 -21.75
C VAL A 124 32.55 -11.96 -20.55
N SER A 125 31.31 -12.27 -20.19
CA SER A 125 30.91 -13.68 -20.11
C SER A 125 29.46 -13.84 -20.55
N ALA A 126 29.32 -14.23 -21.81
CA ALA A 126 28.14 -14.90 -22.31
C ALA A 126 27.96 -16.21 -21.53
N SER A 127 26.87 -16.33 -20.77
CA SER A 127 26.25 -17.63 -20.50
C SER A 127 24.93 -17.70 -21.27
N ALA A 128 25.05 -18.12 -22.52
CA ALA A 128 23.93 -18.66 -23.27
C ALA A 128 23.54 -19.98 -22.61
N GLY A 129 22.48 -19.93 -21.81
CA GLY A 129 21.88 -21.10 -21.15
C GLY A 129 20.53 -20.77 -20.52
N GLY A 130 19.82 -19.76 -21.03
CA GLY A 130 18.47 -19.44 -20.62
C GLY A 130 17.50 -20.42 -21.27
N SER A 131 17.41 -21.63 -20.73
CA SER A 131 16.25 -22.49 -20.94
C SER A 131 15.02 -21.63 -20.68
N ALA A 132 14.18 -21.45 -21.69
CA ALA A 132 12.87 -20.81 -21.54
C ALA A 132 12.04 -21.71 -20.64
N ALA A 133 12.26 -21.60 -19.32
CA ALA A 133 11.42 -22.20 -18.32
C ALA A 133 10.06 -21.56 -18.51
N ALA A 134 9.16 -22.29 -19.17
CA ALA A 134 7.76 -21.95 -19.25
C ALA A 134 7.26 -21.87 -17.81
N HIS A 135 7.21 -20.66 -17.26
CA HIS A 135 6.69 -20.42 -15.93
C HIS A 135 5.25 -20.93 -15.92
N SER A 136 5.00 -21.95 -15.12
CA SER A 136 3.66 -22.49 -14.94
C SER A 136 2.76 -21.40 -14.36
N ASN A 137 1.47 -21.40 -14.71
CA ASN A 137 0.47 -20.49 -14.15
C ASN A 137 0.48 -20.49 -12.61
N THR A 138 0.85 -21.61 -11.98
CA THR A 138 1.02 -21.74 -10.53
C THR A 138 2.21 -20.94 -9.99
N GLU A 139 3.32 -20.88 -10.73
CA GLU A 139 4.49 -20.08 -10.37
C GLU A 139 4.19 -18.58 -10.49
N LEU A 140 3.43 -18.20 -11.53
CA LEU A 140 2.95 -16.84 -11.73
C LEU A 140 1.98 -16.41 -10.61
N ALA A 141 1.01 -17.26 -10.26
CA ALA A 141 0.07 -16.99 -9.15
C ALA A 141 0.82 -16.82 -7.82
N LYS A 142 1.81 -17.68 -7.55
CA LYS A 142 2.67 -17.56 -6.36
C LYS A 142 3.44 -16.24 -6.34
N LYS A 143 4.05 -15.84 -7.46
CA LYS A 143 4.79 -14.57 -7.58
C LYS A 143 3.86 -13.36 -7.44
N ALA A 144 2.66 -13.43 -8.01
CA ALA A 144 1.65 -12.38 -7.87
C ALA A 144 1.18 -12.23 -6.42
N GLY A 145 0.88 -13.34 -5.72
CA GLY A 145 0.52 -13.31 -4.31
C GLY A 145 1.63 -12.75 -3.43
N GLN A 146 2.89 -13.12 -3.70
CA GLN A 146 4.05 -12.55 -2.99
C GLN A 146 4.20 -11.04 -3.25
N ALA A 147 3.97 -10.58 -4.48
CA ALA A 147 4.03 -9.16 -4.81
C ALA A 147 2.91 -8.38 -4.11
N LEU A 148 1.68 -8.90 -4.13
CA LEU A 148 0.54 -8.30 -3.45
C LEU A 148 0.76 -8.21 -1.93
N TRP A 149 1.31 -9.28 -1.33
CA TRP A 149 1.62 -9.29 0.10
C TRP A 149 2.72 -8.28 0.48
N LYS A 150 3.77 -8.17 -0.35
CA LYS A 150 4.81 -7.15 -0.16
C LYS A 150 4.22 -5.74 -0.25
N TRP A 151 3.37 -5.49 -1.25
CA TRP A 151 2.68 -4.20 -1.38
C TRP A 151 1.77 -3.93 -0.18
N ALA A 152 0.99 -4.91 0.28
CA ALA A 152 0.10 -4.76 1.43
C ALA A 152 0.89 -4.44 2.71
N ARG A 153 2.01 -5.13 2.97
CA ARG A 153 2.88 -4.83 4.12
C ARG A 153 3.43 -3.42 4.07
N THR A 154 3.89 -2.96 2.91
CA THR A 154 4.41 -1.60 2.76
C THR A 154 3.31 -0.54 2.84
N GLY A 155 2.13 -0.81 2.28
CA GLY A 155 0.99 0.11 2.25
C GLY A 155 0.33 0.33 3.62
N PHE A 156 0.45 -0.63 4.53
CA PHE A 156 -0.07 -0.53 5.90
C PHE A 156 1.03 -0.43 6.97
N ALA A 157 2.30 -0.35 6.57
CA ALA A 157 3.38 -0.13 7.52
C ALA A 157 3.18 1.22 8.23
N THR A 158 3.50 1.25 9.52
CA THR A 158 3.63 2.49 10.28
C THR A 158 5.08 2.71 10.63
N VAL A 159 5.52 3.97 10.70
CA VAL A 159 6.84 4.31 11.23
C VAL A 159 6.97 3.93 12.70
N GLU A 160 8.20 3.81 13.18
CA GLU A 160 8.51 3.57 14.58
C GLU A 160 7.97 4.70 15.48
N ASP A 161 7.70 4.39 16.74
CA ASP A 161 7.10 5.34 17.69
C ASP A 161 7.95 6.61 17.90
N ASP A 162 9.27 6.50 17.84
CA ASP A 162 10.18 7.65 17.97
C ASP A 162 10.09 8.57 16.74
N VAL A 163 10.05 7.99 15.54
CA VAL A 163 9.85 8.72 14.28
C VAL A 163 8.49 9.40 14.28
N TYR A 164 7.44 8.67 14.67
CA TYR A 164 6.09 9.22 14.81
C TYR A 164 6.05 10.42 15.76
N ARG A 165 6.67 10.30 16.96
CA ARG A 165 6.71 11.39 17.95
C ARG A 165 7.49 12.59 17.44
N ARG A 166 8.63 12.38 16.78
CA ARG A 166 9.45 13.45 16.19
C ARG A 166 8.66 14.22 15.12
N ARG A 167 8.07 13.49 14.16
CA ARG A 167 7.22 14.05 13.11
C ARG A 167 6.00 14.79 13.69
N MET A 168 5.37 14.23 14.72
CA MET A 168 4.24 14.86 15.40
C MET A 168 4.65 16.17 16.08
N SER A 169 5.75 16.17 16.83
CA SER A 169 6.29 17.37 17.49
C SER A 169 6.58 18.49 16.48
N ALA A 170 7.17 18.15 15.34
CA ALA A 170 7.41 19.10 14.25
C ALA A 170 6.10 19.67 13.69
N CYS A 171 5.04 18.85 13.58
CA CYS A 171 3.72 19.32 13.18
C CYS A 171 3.07 20.22 14.23
N GLU A 172 3.21 19.93 15.52
CA GLU A 172 2.62 20.74 16.60
C GLU A 172 3.22 22.13 16.71
N ALA A 173 4.50 22.29 16.34
CA ALA A 173 5.18 23.57 16.24
C ALA A 173 4.94 24.30 14.89
N CYS A 174 4.23 23.68 13.95
CA CYS A 174 4.06 24.21 12.60
C CYS A 174 3.03 25.35 12.55
N PRO A 175 3.33 26.51 11.93
CA PRO A 175 2.37 27.62 11.82
C PRO A 175 1.14 27.28 10.95
N HIS A 176 1.20 26.20 10.19
CA HIS A 176 0.11 25.75 9.33
C HIS A 176 -0.83 24.73 10.00
N ILE A 177 -0.63 24.40 11.29
CA ILE A 177 -1.53 23.50 12.00
C ILE A 177 -2.91 24.13 12.19
N GLN A 178 -3.96 23.37 11.90
CA GLN A 178 -5.34 23.81 12.05
C GLN A 178 -6.13 22.79 12.87
N SER A 179 -7.13 23.26 13.61
CA SER A 179 -8.17 22.37 14.12
C SER A 179 -9.09 21.96 12.97
N LYS A 180 -9.60 20.74 13.04
CA LYS A 180 -10.65 20.30 12.12
C LYS A 180 -11.84 21.28 12.18
N PRO A 181 -12.36 21.77 11.04
CA PRO A 181 -13.54 22.60 11.05
C PRO A 181 -14.75 21.80 11.55
N ASP A 182 -15.48 22.33 12.54
CA ASP A 182 -16.66 21.73 13.18
C ASP A 182 -17.91 21.67 12.28
N LYS A 183 -17.74 21.37 10.99
CA LYS A 183 -18.86 21.16 10.07
C LYS A 183 -19.26 19.69 10.12
N LEU A 184 -20.50 19.44 10.56
CA LEU A 184 -21.13 18.13 10.77
C LEU A 184 -20.85 17.07 9.68
N LEU A 185 -20.72 17.48 8.41
CA LEU A 185 -20.43 16.58 7.28
C LEU A 185 -19.04 15.92 7.35
N TYR A 186 -18.03 16.59 7.90
CA TYR A 186 -16.67 16.04 8.01
C TYR A 186 -16.53 15.12 9.24
N ASN A 187 -17.43 15.23 10.22
CA ASN A 187 -17.41 14.41 11.42
C ASN A 187 -17.86 12.97 11.14
N ALA A 188 -18.86 12.76 10.28
CA ALA A 188 -19.36 11.43 9.94
C ALA A 188 -18.30 10.51 9.28
N LEU A 189 -17.35 11.08 8.52
CA LEU A 189 -16.29 10.31 7.87
C LEU A 189 -15.08 10.03 8.78
N SER A 190 -14.75 10.94 9.71
CA SER A 190 -13.65 10.72 10.68
C SER A 190 -14.06 9.90 11.89
N SER A 191 -15.33 9.99 12.33
CA SER A 191 -15.83 9.33 13.55
C SER A 191 -15.82 7.81 13.45
N ALA A 192 -15.88 7.23 12.26
CA ALA A 192 -15.72 5.79 12.06
C ALA A 192 -14.31 5.28 12.38
N THR A 193 -13.30 6.16 12.55
CA THR A 193 -11.90 5.79 12.80
C THR A 193 -11.33 6.23 14.14
N SER A 194 -12.08 6.97 14.96
CA SER A 194 -11.58 7.56 16.21
C SER A 194 -12.29 6.93 17.42
N ALA A 195 -11.77 5.80 17.89
CA ALA A 195 -12.27 5.10 19.08
C ALA A 195 -11.72 5.67 20.41
N THR A 196 -10.94 6.75 20.38
CA THR A 196 -10.40 7.40 21.58
C THR A 196 -10.90 8.84 21.66
N GLY A 197 -11.71 9.11 22.70
CA GLY A 197 -12.44 10.36 22.86
C GLY A 197 -11.56 11.59 23.16
N GLY A 198 -12.07 12.75 22.73
CA GLY A 198 -11.88 14.03 23.41
C GLY A 198 -10.83 15.00 22.84
N ALA A 199 -9.81 14.54 22.12
CA ALA A 199 -8.85 15.46 21.51
C ALA A 199 -9.30 15.89 20.11
N ALA A 200 -9.49 17.20 19.89
CA ALA A 200 -9.80 17.74 18.58
C ALA A 200 -8.72 17.32 17.57
N GLU A 201 -9.11 16.53 16.57
CA GLU A 201 -8.21 16.01 15.54
C GLU A 201 -7.60 17.20 14.77
N LYS A 202 -6.27 17.35 14.84
CA LYS A 202 -5.53 18.43 14.16
C LYS A 202 -5.22 18.04 12.71
N ILE A 203 -5.32 19.00 11.79
CA ILE A 203 -5.05 18.83 10.35
C ILE A 203 -3.93 19.76 9.89
N CYS A 204 -3.24 19.38 8.82
CA CYS A 204 -2.27 20.24 8.17
C CYS A 204 -2.98 21.23 7.23
N GLY A 205 -2.75 22.53 7.39
CA GLY A 205 -3.32 23.56 6.53
C GLY A 205 -2.71 23.63 5.12
N LYS A 206 -1.55 23.01 4.88
CA LYS A 206 -0.94 22.95 3.53
C LYS A 206 -1.54 21.84 2.65
N CYS A 207 -1.72 20.64 3.20
CA CYS A 207 -2.17 19.47 2.43
C CYS A 207 -3.53 18.90 2.87
N GLY A 208 -4.15 19.44 3.92
CA GLY A 208 -5.45 19.00 4.42
C GLY A 208 -5.46 17.64 5.13
N CYS A 209 -4.32 16.96 5.24
CA CYS A 209 -4.23 15.64 5.88
C CYS A 209 -4.37 15.73 7.39
N VAL A 210 -4.96 14.69 7.99
CA VAL A 210 -4.94 14.46 9.43
C VAL A 210 -3.52 14.17 9.90
N LEU A 211 -3.03 14.96 10.88
CA LEU A 211 -1.63 14.87 11.32
C LEU A 211 -1.30 13.49 11.90
N SER A 212 -2.16 12.94 12.76
CA SER A 212 -1.95 11.64 13.40
C SER A 212 -1.84 10.48 12.40
N LYS A 213 -2.50 10.61 11.24
CA LYS A 213 -2.44 9.62 10.17
C LYS A 213 -1.21 9.86 9.29
N LYS A 214 -1.01 11.10 8.84
CA LYS A 214 0.11 11.47 7.96
C LYS A 214 1.46 11.13 8.57
N THR A 215 1.69 11.48 9.84
CA THR A 215 2.98 11.24 10.49
C THR A 215 3.26 9.76 10.77
N ARG A 216 2.24 8.89 10.75
CA ARG A 216 2.40 7.44 10.92
C ARG A 216 2.82 6.73 9.64
N LEU A 217 2.58 7.31 8.46
CA LEU A 217 2.83 6.63 7.20
C LEU A 217 4.30 6.80 6.78
N PRO A 218 5.03 5.71 6.47
CA PRO A 218 6.44 5.77 6.09
C PRO A 218 6.66 6.43 4.72
N THR A 219 5.67 6.35 3.84
CA THR A 219 5.71 6.93 2.48
C THR A 219 5.31 8.40 2.42
N GLU A 220 4.85 8.96 3.53
CA GLU A 220 4.49 10.37 3.62
C GLU A 220 5.71 11.21 3.95
N SER A 221 5.71 12.45 3.46
CA SER A 221 6.67 13.49 3.85
C SER A 221 5.97 14.82 4.10
N CYS A 222 6.62 15.71 4.84
CA CYS A 222 6.10 17.06 5.05
C CYS A 222 6.23 17.86 3.74
N PRO A 223 5.14 18.48 3.24
CA PRO A 223 5.18 19.28 2.01
C PRO A 223 5.88 20.64 2.19
N ASP A 224 6.41 20.91 3.37
CA ASP A 224 7.05 22.17 3.71
C ASP A 224 8.53 21.96 3.97
N GLU A 225 9.35 22.85 3.44
CA GLU A 225 10.79 22.88 3.64
C GLU A 225 11.13 23.28 5.08
N HIS A 226 12.27 22.80 5.57
CA HIS A 226 12.78 23.16 6.87
C HIS A 226 13.28 24.62 6.83
N PRO A 227 12.88 25.49 7.79
CA PRO A 227 13.27 26.91 7.75
C PRO A 227 14.79 27.12 7.84
N ASP A 228 15.49 26.25 8.56
CA ASP A 228 16.93 26.39 8.85
C ASP A 228 17.83 25.36 8.12
N LEU A 229 17.25 24.33 7.49
CA LEU A 229 18.00 23.20 6.93
C LEU A 229 17.66 23.04 5.44
N ALA A 230 18.51 23.58 4.58
CA ALA A 230 18.33 23.50 3.14
C ALA A 230 18.26 22.03 2.66
N GLY A 231 17.31 21.73 1.77
CA GLY A 231 17.12 20.38 1.22
C GLY A 231 16.47 19.38 2.18
N MET A 232 16.02 19.81 3.35
CA MET A 232 15.26 19.01 4.30
C MET A 232 13.81 19.50 4.38
N THR A 233 12.89 18.59 4.66
CA THR A 233 11.52 18.93 5.05
C THR A 233 11.48 19.33 6.52
N ARG A 234 10.37 19.94 6.96
CA ARG A 234 10.14 20.27 8.38
C ARG A 234 10.17 19.06 9.32
N TRP A 235 10.17 17.83 8.80
CA TRP A 235 10.40 16.60 9.59
C TRP A 235 11.88 16.20 9.73
N GLU A 236 12.80 17.05 9.25
CA GLU A 236 14.25 16.78 9.19
C GLU A 236 14.59 15.59 8.29
N GLU A 237 13.76 15.36 7.28
CA GLU A 237 13.93 14.31 6.28
C GLU A 237 14.32 14.92 4.92
N PRO A 238 15.14 14.25 4.10
CA PRO A 238 15.49 14.76 2.77
C PRO A 238 14.24 15.04 1.93
N VAL A 239 14.20 16.18 1.26
CA VAL A 239 13.15 16.48 0.29
C VAL A 239 13.24 15.45 -0.85
N PRO A 240 12.15 14.75 -1.21
CA PRO A 240 12.17 13.81 -2.32
C PRO A 240 12.62 14.51 -3.60
N ALA A 241 13.59 13.95 -4.29
CA ALA A 241 13.93 14.40 -5.64
C ALA A 241 12.72 14.12 -6.55
N ILE A 242 12.14 15.19 -7.11
CA ILE A 242 11.05 15.14 -8.07
C ILE A 242 11.62 14.84 -9.46
#